data_AF-A0AA97GFR2-F1
#
_entry.id   AF-A0AA97GFR2-F1
#
_cell.length_a   1.000
_cell.length_b   1.000
_cell.length_c   1.000
_cell.angle_alpha   90.00
_cell.angle_beta   90.00
_cell.angle_gamma   90.00
#
_symmetry.space_group_name_H-M   'P 1'
#
loop_
_entity.id
_entity.type
_entity.pdbx_description
1 polymer ?
#
loop_
_entity_poly.entity_id
_entity_poly.type
_entity_poly.pdbx_seq_one_letter_code
_entity_poly.pdbx_strand_id
1 'polypeptide(L)'
;MLTFVMSAITFGFLLLSLFFYKKLIGMSDALNIIEKQVAADMEIRAHRLCLLAYEAQRFGNSVDRRALDEEFKDFLHLYIEDYQAEVAKKIREHKLSEISAYGFIKLDK
;
A
#
# COMPACT_ATOMS: atom_id res chain seq x y z
N MET A 1 19.57 10.55 45.23
CA MET A 1 18.45 9.59 45.07
C MET A 1 17.48 10.03 43.99
N LEU A 2 16.87 11.22 44.09
CA LEU A 2 15.83 11.68 43.15
C LEU A 2 16.32 11.81 41.70
N THR A 3 17.54 12.31 41.50
CA THR A 3 18.19 12.39 40.18
C THR A 3 18.44 11.02 39.55
N PHE A 4 18.92 10.05 40.34
CA PHE A 4 19.14 8.68 39.89
C PHE A 4 17.82 7.98 39.48
N VAL A 5 16.76 8.18 40.25
CA VAL A 5 15.41 7.65 39.92
C VAL A 5 14.89 8.29 38.63
N MET A 6 15.02 9.60 38.47
CA MET A 6 14.61 10.28 37.23
C MET A 6 15.41 9.81 36.02
N SER A 7 16.73 9.60 36.16
CA SER A 7 17.57 9.04 35.09
C SER A 7 17.20 7.61 34.72
N ALA A 8 16.83 6.77 35.70
CA ALA A 8 16.38 5.40 35.43
C ALA A 8 15.04 5.39 34.68
N ILE A 9 14.12 6.27 35.05
CA ILE A 9 12.80 6.42 34.40
C ILE A 9 12.97 6.93 32.97
N THR A 10 13.76 7.98 32.75
CA THR A 10 14.00 8.52 31.39
C THR A 10 14.70 7.51 30.49
N PHE A 11 15.67 6.76 31.02
CA PHE A 11 16.32 5.68 30.29
C PHE A 11 15.34 4.54 29.94
N GLY A 12 14.43 4.19 30.86
CA GLY A 12 13.36 3.24 30.61
C GLY A 12 12.43 3.69 29.48
N PHE A 13 12.00 4.96 29.47
CA PHE A 13 11.20 5.52 28.38
C PHE A 13 11.94 5.55 27.05
N LEU A 14 13.25 5.84 27.06
CA LEU A 14 14.08 5.81 25.87
C LEU A 14 14.16 4.39 25.28
N LEU A 15 14.36 3.37 26.11
CA LEU A 15 14.37 1.98 25.64
C LEU A 15 13.01 1.56 25.10
N LEU A 16 11.92 2.00 25.74
CA LEU A 16 10.56 1.72 25.28
C LEU A 16 10.29 2.36 23.92
N SER A 17 10.67 3.62 23.73
CA SER A 17 10.48 4.33 22.47
C SER A 17 11.31 3.71 21.34
N LEU A 18 12.55 3.29 21.61
CA LEU A 18 13.39 2.57 20.66
C LEU A 18 12.78 1.22 20.26
N PHE A 19 12.18 0.49 21.20
CA PHE A 19 11.50 -0.77 20.92
C PHE A 19 10.31 -0.56 19.97
N PHE A 20 9.44 0.41 20.25
CA PHE A 20 8.30 0.73 19.38
C PHE A 20 8.76 1.25 18.01
N TYR A 21 9.79 2.09 17.96
CA TYR A 21 10.35 2.60 16.71
C TYR A 21 10.89 1.48 15.82
N LYS A 22 11.66 0.54 16.39
CA LYS A 22 12.16 -0.64 15.65
C LYS A 22 11.01 -1.50 15.12
N LYS A 23 9.96 -1.69 15.92
CA LYS A 23 8.77 -2.44 15.52
C LYS A 23 8.07 -1.76 14.33
N LEU A 24 7.88 -0.44 14.38
CA LEU A 24 7.26 0.35 13.31
C LEU A 24 8.04 0.29 11.99
N ILE A 25 9.37 0.43 12.03
CA ILE A 25 10.21 0.34 10.82
C ILE A 25 10.11 -1.04 10.19
N GLY A 26 10.29 -2.10 10.98
CA GLY A 26 10.25 -3.46 10.46
C GLY A 26 8.90 -3.81 9.79
N MET A 27 7.81 -3.22 10.28
CA MET A 27 6.49 -3.35 9.66
C MET A 27 6.38 -2.59 8.34
N SER A 28 6.91 -1.37 8.28
CA SER A 28 6.95 -0.58 7.04
C SER A 28 7.74 -1.33 5.96
N ASP A 29 8.84 -1.99 6.33
CA ASP A 29 9.63 -2.79 5.40
C ASP A 29 8.86 -4.03 4.91
N ALA A 30 8.17 -4.73 5.82
CA ALA A 30 7.36 -5.90 5.47
C ALA A 30 6.20 -5.54 4.52
N LEU A 31 5.49 -4.44 4.80
CA LEU A 31 4.43 -3.95 3.92
C LEU A 31 4.98 -3.55 2.55
N ASN A 32 6.08 -2.81 2.51
CA ASN A 32 6.73 -2.40 1.26
C ASN A 32 7.17 -3.61 0.41
N ILE A 33 7.65 -4.69 1.04
CA ILE A 33 7.97 -5.94 0.35
C ILE A 33 6.71 -6.55 -0.28
N ILE A 34 5.60 -6.61 0.47
CA ILE A 34 4.32 -7.13 -0.04
C ILE A 34 3.81 -6.30 -1.22
N GLU A 35 3.79 -4.97 -1.08
CA GLU A 35 3.35 -4.05 -2.12
C GLU A 35 4.17 -4.21 -3.40
N LYS A 36 5.50 -4.34 -3.27
CA LYS A 36 6.40 -4.60 -4.40
C LYS A 36 6.14 -5.95 -5.07
N GLN A 37 5.88 -6.99 -4.29
CA GLN A 37 5.53 -8.30 -4.85
C GLN A 37 4.21 -8.24 -5.62
N VAL A 38 3.16 -7.63 -5.06
CA VAL A 38 1.87 -7.50 -5.77
C VAL A 38 2.02 -6.61 -7.00
N ALA A 39 2.79 -5.52 -6.92
CA ALA A 39 3.06 -4.67 -8.07
C ALA A 39 3.75 -5.43 -9.20
N ALA A 40 4.73 -6.29 -8.88
CA ALA A 40 5.38 -7.16 -9.86
C ALA A 40 4.41 -8.18 -10.46
N ASP A 41 3.57 -8.82 -9.64
CA ASP A 41 2.55 -9.78 -10.11
C ASP A 41 1.51 -9.10 -11.04
N MET A 42 1.29 -7.80 -10.88
CA MET A 42 0.32 -7.01 -11.66
C MET A 42 0.95 -6.17 -12.79
N GLU A 43 2.26 -6.27 -13.03
CA GLU A 43 3.00 -5.42 -13.97
C GLU A 43 2.41 -5.47 -15.39
N ILE A 44 2.08 -6.68 -15.88
CA ILE A 44 1.50 -6.86 -17.22
C ILE A 44 0.16 -6.11 -17.33
N ARG A 45 -0.64 -6.13 -16.27
CA ARG A 45 -1.95 -5.47 -16.24
C ARG A 45 -1.81 -3.95 -16.17
N ALA A 46 -0.87 -3.47 -15.36
CA ALA A 46 -0.49 -2.06 -15.30
C ALA A 46 0.01 -1.55 -16.66
N HIS A 47 0.82 -2.34 -17.35
CA HIS A 47 1.32 -1.99 -18.69
C HIS A 47 0.18 -1.83 -19.70
N ARG A 48 -0.82 -2.71 -19.70
CA ARG A 48 -2.00 -2.57 -20.57
C ARG A 48 -2.80 -1.29 -20.29
N LEU A 49 -2.95 -0.93 -19.02
CA LEU A 49 -3.59 0.35 -18.64
C LEU A 49 -2.82 1.55 -19.18
N CYS A 50 -1.49 1.53 -19.10
CA CYS A 50 -0.66 2.59 -19.67
C CYS A 50 -0.83 2.70 -21.20
N LEU A 51 -0.95 1.57 -21.90
CA LEU A 51 -1.22 1.56 -23.35
C LEU A 51 -2.60 2.16 -23.67
N LEU A 52 -3.64 1.79 -22.93
CA LEU A 52 -4.99 2.36 -23.09
C LEU A 52 -5.01 3.87 -22.84
N ALA A 53 -4.34 4.33 -21.78
CA ALA A 53 -4.21 5.76 -21.49
C ALA A 53 -3.50 6.51 -22.63
N TYR A 54 -2.43 5.92 -23.17
CA TYR A 54 -1.69 6.48 -24.30
C TYR A 54 -2.56 6.54 -25.56
N GLU A 55 -3.31 5.50 -25.85
CA GLU A 55 -4.26 5.46 -26.97
C GLU A 55 -5.32 6.55 -26.83
N ALA A 56 -5.97 6.66 -25.66
CA ALA A 56 -6.96 7.71 -25.39
C ALA A 56 -6.40 9.13 -25.60
N GLN A 57 -5.14 9.37 -25.20
CA GLN A 57 -4.49 10.67 -25.41
C GLN A 57 -4.16 10.95 -26.88
N ARG A 58 -3.85 9.91 -27.67
CA ARG A 58 -3.47 10.04 -29.08
C ARG A 58 -4.62 10.48 -29.99
N PHE A 59 -5.88 10.20 -29.62
CA PHE A 59 -7.05 10.43 -30.50
C PHE A 59 -7.57 11.88 -30.60
N GLY A 60 -6.95 12.88 -29.96
CA GLY A 60 -7.39 14.29 -30.07
C GLY A 60 -8.82 14.53 -29.55
N ASN A 61 -9.47 15.66 -29.86
CA ASN A 61 -10.84 15.99 -29.37
C ASN A 61 -11.97 15.29 -30.15
N SER A 62 -11.84 13.99 -30.39
CA SER A 62 -12.89 13.18 -31.03
C SER A 62 -13.87 12.61 -30.00
N VAL A 63 -15.06 12.20 -30.47
CA VAL A 63 -16.02 11.43 -29.67
C VAL A 63 -15.38 10.12 -29.18
N ASP A 64 -14.52 9.53 -30.00
CA ASP A 64 -13.78 8.30 -29.70
C ASP A 64 -12.83 8.46 -28.50
N ARG A 65 -12.23 9.63 -28.30
CA ARG A 65 -11.43 9.92 -27.10
C ARG A 65 -12.25 9.84 -25.83
N ARG A 66 -13.50 10.35 -25.82
CA ARG A 66 -14.33 10.30 -24.61
C ARG A 66 -14.70 8.87 -24.25
N ALA A 67 -15.02 8.04 -25.25
CA ALA A 67 -15.31 6.63 -25.02
C ALA A 67 -14.10 5.88 -24.45
N LEU A 68 -12.90 6.08 -25.03
CA LEU A 68 -11.65 5.48 -24.56
C LEU A 68 -11.22 5.98 -23.17
N ASP A 69 -11.49 7.25 -22.85
CA ASP A 69 -11.17 7.84 -21.54
C ASP A 69 -12.09 7.29 -20.43
N GLU A 70 -13.37 7.08 -20.71
CA GLU A 70 -14.29 6.41 -19.76
C GLU A 70 -13.92 4.93 -19.59
N GLU A 71 -13.62 4.23 -20.68
CA GLU A 71 -13.14 2.83 -20.63
C GLU A 71 -11.84 2.72 -19.81
N PHE A 72 -10.90 3.63 -20.00
CA PHE A 72 -9.67 3.69 -19.21
C PHE A 72 -9.96 3.91 -17.71
N LYS A 73 -10.87 4.83 -17.35
CA LYS A 73 -11.24 5.06 -15.95
C LYS A 73 -11.83 3.82 -15.31
N ASP A 74 -12.75 3.14 -15.99
CA ASP A 74 -13.36 1.90 -15.49
C ASP A 74 -12.31 0.82 -15.24
N PHE A 75 -11.39 0.60 -16.18
CA PHE A 75 -10.30 -0.36 -15.99
C PHE A 75 -9.32 0.06 -14.89
N LEU A 76 -9.05 1.36 -14.75
CA LEU A 76 -8.19 1.87 -13.68
C LEU A 76 -8.81 1.61 -12.30
N HIS A 77 -10.12 1.83 -12.16
CA HIS A 77 -10.84 1.55 -10.92
C HIS A 77 -10.76 0.07 -10.56
N LEU A 78 -11.07 -0.82 -11.50
CA LEU A 78 -10.98 -2.27 -11.29
C LEU A 78 -9.55 -2.71 -10.93
N TYR A 79 -8.53 -2.14 -11.57
CA TYR A 79 -7.14 -2.43 -11.26
C TYR A 79 -6.76 -2.02 -9.83
N ILE A 80 -7.20 -0.85 -9.37
CA ILE A 80 -6.93 -0.40 -8.00
C ILE A 80 -7.64 -1.30 -6.98
N GLU A 81 -8.88 -1.69 -7.24
CA GLU A 81 -9.63 -2.61 -6.38
C GLU A 81 -8.95 -3.97 -6.28
N ASP A 82 -8.57 -4.56 -7.42
CA ASP A 82 -7.84 -5.83 -7.48
C ASP A 82 -6.49 -5.75 -6.76
N TYR A 83 -5.76 -4.64 -6.96
CA TYR A 83 -4.49 -4.41 -6.29
C TYR A 83 -4.66 -4.35 -4.77
N GLN A 84 -5.66 -3.58 -4.29
CA GLN A 84 -5.95 -3.50 -2.87
C GLN A 84 -6.35 -4.87 -2.30
N ALA A 85 -7.14 -5.66 -3.03
CA ALA A 85 -7.55 -7.00 -2.63
C ALA A 85 -6.37 -7.98 -2.54
N GLU A 86 -5.45 -7.97 -3.52
CA GLU A 86 -4.26 -8.83 -3.51
C GLU A 86 -3.28 -8.44 -2.39
N VAL A 87 -3.06 -7.14 -2.16
CA VAL A 87 -2.23 -6.70 -1.02
C VAL A 87 -2.88 -7.10 0.30
N ALA A 88 -4.19 -6.87 0.47
CA ALA A 88 -4.93 -7.26 1.66
C ALA A 88 -4.83 -8.78 1.93
N LYS A 89 -4.94 -9.59 0.88
CA LYS A 89 -4.76 -11.05 0.96
C LYS A 89 -3.34 -11.42 1.41
N LYS A 90 -2.31 -10.85 0.79
CA LYS A 90 -0.91 -11.13 1.18
C LYS A 90 -0.60 -10.66 2.59
N ILE A 91 -1.15 -9.53 3.06
CA ILE A 91 -1.02 -9.06 4.44
C ILE A 91 -1.58 -10.10 5.43
N ARG A 92 -2.73 -10.71 5.12
CA ARG A 92 -3.33 -11.80 5.93
C ARG A 92 -2.47 -13.05 5.91
N GLU A 93 -1.95 -13.46 4.74
CA GLU A 93 -1.07 -14.63 4.60
C GLU A 93 0.23 -14.48 5.41
N HIS A 94 0.81 -13.28 5.43
CA HIS A 94 2.01 -12.94 6.21
C HIS A 94 1.71 -12.65 7.69
N LYS A 95 0.43 -12.72 8.11
CA LYS A 95 -0.03 -12.53 9.50
C LYS A 95 0.46 -11.21 10.11
N LEU A 96 0.47 -10.13 9.33
CA LEU A 96 0.80 -8.79 9.83
C LEU A 96 -0.38 -8.23 10.64
N SER A 97 -0.57 -8.78 11.85
CA SER A 97 -1.70 -8.55 12.74
C SER A 97 -1.89 -7.10 13.20
N GLU A 98 -0.83 -6.30 13.07
CA GLU A 98 -0.82 -4.89 13.41
C GLU A 98 -1.40 -3.99 12.32
N ILE A 99 -1.63 -4.51 11.10
CA ILE A 99 -2.29 -3.78 10.02
C ILE A 99 -3.79 -4.10 10.07
N SER A 100 -4.61 -3.13 10.45
CA SER A 100 -6.06 -3.31 10.60
C SER A 100 -6.85 -3.07 9.31
N ALA A 101 -6.25 -2.41 8.31
CA ALA A 101 -6.86 -2.15 7.01
C ALA A 101 -5.80 -1.86 5.94
N TYR A 102 -6.14 -2.10 4.67
CA TYR A 102 -5.36 -1.65 3.52
C TYR A 102 -6.29 -1.09 2.43
N GLY A 103 -6.06 0.14 2.00
CA GLY A 103 -7.00 0.86 1.13
C GLY A 103 -8.38 0.96 1.78
N PHE A 104 -9.43 0.53 1.06
CA PHE A 104 -10.80 0.48 1.57
C PHE A 104 -11.17 -0.86 2.23
N ILE A 105 -10.22 -1.80 2.32
CA ILE A 105 -10.45 -3.15 2.83
C ILE A 105 -10.07 -3.24 4.31
N LYS A 106 -11.04 -3.57 5.16
CA LYS A 106 -10.78 -3.92 6.55
C LYS A 106 -10.13 -5.29 6.65
N LEU A 107 -9.07 -5.37 7.43
CA LEU A 107 -8.31 -6.59 7.72
C LEU A 107 -8.65 -7.15 9.11
N ASP A 108 -9.69 -6.62 9.75
CA ASP A 108 -10.19 -7.10 11.04
C ASP A 108 -10.21 -8.64 11.08
N LYS A 109 -9.68 -9.14 12.21
CA LYS A 109 -9.30 -10.53 12.52
C LYS A 109 -10.05 -11.63 11.79
#